data_AF-J3Z263-F1
#
_entry.id   AF-J3Z263-F1
#
_cell.length_a   1.000
_cell.length_b   1.000
_cell.length_c   1.000
_cell.angle_alpha   90.00
_cell.angle_beta   90.00
_cell.angle_gamma   90.00
#
_symmetry.space_group_name_H-M   'P 1'
#
loop_
_entity.id
_entity.type
_entity.pdbx_description
1 polymer ?
#
loop_
_entity_poly.entity_id
_entity_poly.type
_entity_poly.pdbx_seq_one_letter_code
_entity_poly.pdbx_strand_id
1 'polypeptide(L)' 'MNIKKNDKILITYLVDNKVNFLIGNIIKIRKNTFIIKKKYLNMYVKNIFFIKNPNFISLKKIK' A
#
# COMPACT_ATOMS: atom_id res chain seq x y z
N MET A 1 -14.03 1.01 3.08
CA MET A 1 -12.82 1.36 2.28
C MET A 1 -12.96 0.72 0.92
N ASN A 2 -13.37 1.47 -0.11
CA ASN A 2 -13.71 0.89 -1.42
C ASN A 2 -12.49 0.92 -2.35
N ILE A 3 -11.54 0.01 -2.11
CA ILE A 3 -10.30 -0.10 -2.89
C ILE A 3 -10.40 -1.30 -3.82
N LYS A 4 -10.06 -1.12 -5.09
CA LYS A 4 -10.11 -2.17 -6.11
C LYS A 4 -8.72 -2.50 -6.64
N LYS A 5 -8.62 -3.65 -7.30
CA LYS A 5 -7.43 -3.98 -8.10
C LYS A 5 -7.21 -2.88 -9.15
N ASN A 6 -5.95 -2.55 -9.40
CA ASN A 6 -5.45 -1.47 -10.26
C ASN A 6 -5.64 -0.05 -9.74
N ASP A 7 -6.27 0.14 -8.57
CA ASP A 7 -6.30 1.46 -7.95
C ASP A 7 -4.89 1.91 -7.57
N LYS A 8 -4.55 3.14 -7.95
CA LYS A 8 -3.37 3.83 -7.45
C LYS A 8 -3.70 4.40 -6.07
N ILE A 9 -2.83 4.12 -5.12
CA ILE A 9 -3.05 4.45 -3.71
C ILE A 9 -1.79 5.05 -3.10
N LEU A 10 -2.00 5.90 -2.11
CA LEU A 10 -1.01 6.36 -1.14
C LEU A 10 -1.32 5.71 0.19
N ILE A 11 -0.31 5.09 0.77
CA ILE A 11 -0.34 4.50 2.09
C ILE A 11 0.57 5.29 2.99
N THR A 12 0.13 5.46 4.22
CA THR A 12 0.96 5.95 5.32
C THR A 12 1.02 4.89 6.40
N TYR A 13 2.22 4.64 6.91
CA TYR A 13 2.48 3.58 7.88
C TYR A 13 3.66 3.95 8.78
N LEU A 14 3.69 3.37 9.98
CA LEU A 14 4.77 3.55 10.94
C LEU A 14 5.83 2.45 10.76
N VAL A 15 7.09 2.87 10.76
CA VAL A 15 8.26 1.98 10.93
C VAL A 15 9.24 2.72 11.81
N ASP A 16 9.75 2.07 12.85
CA ASP A 16 10.75 2.63 13.77
C ASP A 16 10.36 4.02 14.31
N ASN A 17 9.10 4.16 14.74
CA ASN A 17 8.50 5.41 15.22
C ASN A 17 8.52 6.59 14.23
N LYS A 18 8.78 6.32 12.93
CA LYS A 18 8.72 7.31 11.85
C LYS A 18 7.54 7.04 10.94
N VAL A 19 6.88 8.12 10.53
CA VAL A 19 5.79 8.07 9.54
C VAL A 19 6.42 7.95 8.16
N ASN A 20 6.13 6.85 7.49
CA ASN A 20 6.54 6.58 6.12
C ASN A 20 5.33 6.61 5.19
N PHE A 21 5.60 6.86 3.91
CA PHE A 21 4.57 6.81 2.88
C PHE A 21 5.01 5.99 1.66
N LEU A 22 4.02 5.35 1.03
CA LEU A 22 4.23 4.54 -0.17
C LEU A 22 3.12 4.81 -1.18
N ILE A 23 3.51 5.13 -2.41
CA ILE A 23 2.60 5.30 -3.54
C ILE A 23 2.80 4.13 -4.50
N GLY A 24 1.71 3.52 -4.93
CA GLY A 24 1.75 2.44 -5.92
C GLY A 24 0.37 1.93 -6.30
N ASN A 25 0.34 0.94 -7.19
CA ASN A 25 -0.91 0.36 -7.70
C ASN A 25 -1.20 -0.97 -7.02
N ILE A 26 -2.45 -1.21 -6.65
CA ILE A 26 -2.86 -2.50 -6.09
C ILE A 26 -2.90 -3.55 -7.20
N ILE A 27 -2.12 -4.62 -7.04
CA ILE A 27 -2.10 -5.75 -7.98
C ILE A 27 -3.10 -6.82 -7.55
N LYS A 28 -3.23 -7.04 -6.24
CA LYS A 28 -4.01 -8.15 -5.69
C LYS A 28 -4.59 -7.76 -4.34
N ILE A 29 -5.86 -8.10 -4.13
CA ILE A 29 -6.55 -7.97 -2.84
C ILE A 29 -6.96 -9.38 -2.42
N ARG A 30 -6.67 -9.74 -1.17
CA ARG A 30 -7.12 -10.96 -0.50
C ARG A 30 -7.95 -10.55 0.73
N LYS A 31 -8.54 -11.51 1.43
CA LYS A 31 -9.40 -11.28 2.60
C LYS A 31 -8.76 -10.36 3.64
N ASN A 32 -7.46 -10.53 3.94
CA ASN A 32 -6.75 -9.80 5.01
C ASN A 32 -5.53 -9.01 4.53
N THR A 33 -5.11 -9.18 3.27
CA THR A 33 -3.90 -8.58 2.73
C THR A 33 -4.12 -8.01 1.35
N PHE A 34 -3.30 -7.03 0.98
CA PHE A 34 -3.25 -6.53 -0.38
C PHE A 34 -1.81 -6.28 -0.80
N ILE A 35 -1.56 -6.38 -2.10
CA ILE A 35 -0.24 -6.29 -2.71
C ILE A 35 -0.18 -5.05 -3.57
N ILE A 36 0.87 -4.26 -3.39
CA ILE A 36 1.11 -3.03 -4.14
C ILE A 36 2.35 -3.19 -4.98
N LYS A 37 2.26 -2.75 -6.24
CA LYS A 37 3.41 -2.53 -7.12
C LYS A 37 3.84 -1.09 -7.02
N LYS A 38 5.10 -0.85 -6.70
CA LYS A 38 5.76 0.45 -6.86
C LYS A 38 6.89 0.28 -7.86
N LYS A 39 7.02 1.24 -8.79
CA LYS A 39 8.23 1.36 -9.60
C LYS A 39 9.24 2.17 -8.78
N TYR A 40 10.42 1.60 -8.55
CA TYR A 40 11.51 2.26 -7.87
C TYR A 40 12.72 2.18 -8.80
N LEU A 41 13.15 3.34 -9.31
CA LEU A 41 14.14 3.42 -10.40
C LEU A 41 13.70 2.53 -11.59
N ASN A 42 14.54 1.57 -12.00
CA ASN A 42 14.24 0.60 -13.05
C ASN A 42 13.69 -0.74 -12.55
N MET A 43 13.40 -0.88 -11.25
CA MET A 43 12.88 -2.11 -10.65
C MET A 43 11.43 -1.97 -10.21
N TYR A 44 10.74 -3.10 -10.18
CA TYR A 44 9.39 -3.18 -9.60
C TYR A 44 9.46 -3.85 -8.23
N VAL A 45 9.10 -3.10 -7.21
CA VAL A 45 8.99 -3.62 -5.84
C VAL A 45 7.54 -3.99 -5.58
N LYS A 46 7.34 -5.18 -5.01
CA LYS A 46 6.04 -5.66 -4.55
C LYS A 46 6.02 -5.63 -3.02
N ASN A 47 5.12 -4.86 -2.44
CA ASN A 47 4.94 -4.78 -1.00
C ASN A 47 3.59 -5.41 -0.62
N ILE A 48 3.59 -6.20 0.45
CA ILE A 48 2.39 -6.83 1.00
C ILE A 48 2.01 -6.07 2.27
N PHE A 49 0.76 -5.65 2.35
CA PHE A 49 0.20 -4.97 3.52
C PHE A 49 -0.96 -5.77 4.10
N PHE A 50 -1.05 -5.81 5.43
CA PHE A 50 -2.21 -6.35 6.14
C PHE A 50 -3.22 -5.24 6.41
N ILE A 51 -4.50 -5.52 6.16
CA ILE A 51 -5.60 -4.54 6.31
C ILE A 51 -5.75 -4.08 7.78
N LYS A 52 -5.46 -4.97 8.74
CA LYS A 52 -5.55 -4.71 10.19
C LYS A 52 -4.18 -4.54 10.85
N ASN A 53 -3.17 -4.07 10.13
CA ASN A 53 -1.84 -3.85 10.73
C ASN A 53 -1.91 -2.66 11.71
N PRO A 54 -1.49 -2.78 12.98
CA PRO A 54 -1.47 -1.64 13.91
C PRO A 54 -0.56 -0.50 13.45
N ASN A 55 0.46 -0.80 12.65
CA ASN A 55 1.36 0.21 12.08
C ASN A 55 0.79 0.89 10.83
N PHE A 56 -0.41 0.52 10.39
CA PHE A 56 -1.07 1.15 9.25
C PHE A 56 -1.86 2.37 9.72
N ILE A 57 -1.50 3.55 9.20
CA ILE A 57 -2.13 4.80 9.60
C ILE A 57 -3.33 5.09 8.70
N SER A 58 -3.09 5.19 7.39
CA SER A 58 -4.14 5.50 6.43
C SER A 58 -3.80 5.01 5.04
N LEU A 59 -4.84 4.85 4.23
CA LEU A 59 -4.71 4.65 2.79
C LEU A 59 -5.75 5.46 2.06
N LYS A 60 -5.24 6.22 1.08
CA LYS A 60 -5.99 7.13 0.24
C LYS A 60 -5.84 6.70 -1.21
N LYS A 61 -6.94 6.61 -1.92
CA LYS A 61 -6.92 6.44 -3.38
C LYS A 61 -6.49 7.75 -4.03
N ILE A 62 -5.50 7.68 -4.90
CA ILE A 62 -5.03 8.82 -5.70
C ILE A 62 -5.35 8.48 -7.14
N LYS A 63 -6.24 9.30 -7.73
CA LYS A 63 -6.85 9.18 -9.06
C LYS A 63 -6.03 8.40 -10.10
#